data_AF-A0A367ME62-F1
#
_entry.id   AF-A0A367ME62-F1
#
_cell.length_a   1.000
_cell.length_b   1.000
_cell.length_c   1.000
_cell.angle_alpha   90.00
_cell.angle_beta   90.00
_cell.angle_gamma   90.00
#
_symmetry.space_group_name_H-M   'P 1'
#
loop_
_entity.id
_entity.type
_entity.pdbx_description
1 polymer ?
#
loop_
_entity_poly.entity_id
_entity_poly.type
_entity_poly.pdbx_seq_one_letter_code
_entity_poly.pdbx_strand_id
1 'polypeptide(L)'
;PHQQTNSEVVPGYDVLRRRLEDSAAWFAGYVAELPLERRGEWLRFRFADGRDGGMTRQEILFHIVNHGTYHRGAIGHALDLAGAPRPADTYTLYIHSAQPERRE
;
A
#
# COMPACT_ATOMS: atom_id res chain seq x y z
N PRO A 1 -1.90 17.57 14.27
CA PRO A 1 -2.63 17.45 12.98
C PRO A 1 -1.72 17.90 11.83
N HIS A 2 -1.31 16.99 10.95
CA HIS A 2 -0.57 17.35 9.72
C HIS A 2 -1.50 18.15 8.80
N GLN A 3 -1.04 19.31 8.31
CA GLN A 3 -1.89 20.24 7.55
C GLN A 3 -2.28 19.72 6.16
N GLN A 4 -1.55 18.75 5.60
CA GLN A 4 -1.97 18.00 4.41
C GLN A 4 -1.08 16.77 4.18
N THR A 5 -1.68 15.61 3.91
CA THR A 5 -0.99 14.41 3.40
C THR A 5 -1.28 14.16 1.92
N ASN A 6 -2.05 15.05 1.29
CA ASN A 6 -2.38 14.97 -0.12
C ASN A 6 -1.33 15.71 -0.94
N SER A 7 -1.09 15.23 -2.16
CA SER A 7 -0.33 15.97 -3.16
C SER A 7 -1.07 17.28 -3.47
N GLU A 8 -0.35 18.39 -3.59
CA GLU A 8 -0.92 19.69 -3.99
C GLU A 8 -1.63 19.62 -5.35
N VAL A 9 -1.14 18.73 -6.22
CA VAL A 9 -1.72 18.43 -7.52
C VAL A 9 -2.04 16.95 -7.59
N VAL A 10 -3.31 16.62 -7.85
CA VAL A 10 -3.74 15.26 -8.19
C VAL A 10 -3.49 15.05 -9.69
N PRO A 11 -2.64 14.10 -10.09
CA PRO A 11 -2.37 13.84 -11.49
C PRO A 11 -3.62 13.26 -12.19
N GLY A 12 -3.70 13.43 -13.51
CA GLY A 12 -4.73 12.77 -14.32
C GLY A 12 -4.70 11.25 -14.18
N TYR A 13 -5.82 10.59 -14.44
CA TYR A 13 -6.03 9.16 -14.18
C TYR A 13 -4.93 8.27 -14.75
N ASP A 14 -4.52 8.45 -16.01
CA ASP A 14 -3.50 7.60 -16.64
C ASP A 14 -2.14 7.71 -15.95
N VAL A 15 -1.78 8.92 -15.52
CA VAL A 15 -0.53 9.16 -14.79
C VAL A 15 -0.62 8.56 -13.39
N LEU A 16 -1.76 8.70 -12.71
CA LEU A 16 -1.98 8.09 -11.40
C LEU A 16 -1.89 6.56 -11.48
N ARG A 17 -2.61 5.96 -12.45
CA ARG A 17 -2.63 4.51 -12.69
C ARG A 17 -1.21 3.99 -12.94
N ARG A 18 -0.47 4.63 -13.84
CA ARG A 18 0.92 4.23 -14.14
C ARG A 18 1.81 4.31 -12.90
N ARG A 19 1.74 5.39 -12.13
CA ARG A 19 2.54 5.54 -10.89
C ARG A 19 2.21 4.46 -9.86
N LEU A 20 0.94 4.06 -9.75
CA LEU A 20 0.51 2.99 -8.85
C LEU A 20 1.01 1.61 -9.32
N GLU A 21 0.89 1.31 -10.61
CA GLU A 21 1.40 0.07 -11.23
C GLU A 21 2.93 -0.04 -11.08
N ASP A 22 3.66 1.04 -11.40
CA ASP A 22 5.13 1.09 -11.27
C ASP A 22 5.56 0.88 -9.82
N SER A 23 4.86 1.51 -8.86
CA SER A 23 5.15 1.34 -7.43
C SER A 23 4.87 -0.09 -6.97
N ALA A 24 3.75 -0.69 -7.40
CA ALA A 24 3.39 -2.06 -7.05
C ALA A 24 4.42 -3.06 -7.58
N ALA A 25 4.86 -2.91 -8.83
CA ALA A 25 5.91 -3.73 -9.43
C ALA A 25 7.24 -3.60 -8.68
N TRP A 26 7.62 -2.37 -8.32
CA TRP A 26 8.83 -2.12 -7.54
C TRP A 26 8.79 -2.77 -6.16
N PHE A 27 7.68 -2.63 -5.42
CA PHE A 27 7.53 -3.24 -4.09
C PHE A 27 7.52 -4.77 -4.17
N ALA A 28 6.88 -5.35 -5.18
CA ALA A 28 6.87 -6.80 -5.37
C ALA A 28 8.30 -7.32 -5.61
N GLY A 29 9.06 -6.67 -6.49
CA GLY A 29 10.47 -7.00 -6.74
C GLY A 29 11.33 -6.84 -5.49
N TYR A 30 11.20 -5.72 -4.79
CA TYR A 30 11.94 -5.46 -3.55
C TYR A 30 11.67 -6.52 -2.47
N VAL A 31 10.41 -6.91 -2.25
CA VAL A 31 10.05 -7.93 -1.26
C VAL A 31 10.55 -9.31 -1.67
N ALA A 32 10.52 -9.65 -2.96
CA ALA A 32 11.02 -10.92 -3.47
C ALA A 32 12.53 -11.08 -3.26
N GLU A 33 13.29 -9.98 -3.37
CA GLU A 33 14.74 -9.97 -3.23
C GLU A 33 15.22 -9.70 -1.78
N LEU A 34 14.35 -9.28 -0.86
CA LEU A 34 14.72 -8.89 0.49
C LEU A 34 15.09 -10.11 1.38
N PRO A 35 16.37 -10.25 1.78
CA PRO A 35 16.79 -11.35 2.66
C PRO A 35 16.11 -11.26 4.03
N LEU A 36 15.83 -12.42 4.64
CA LEU A 36 15.13 -12.52 5.93
C LEU A 36 15.87 -11.76 7.03
N GLU A 37 17.19 -11.85 7.01
CA GLU A 37 18.17 -11.27 7.94
C GLU A 37 18.15 -9.74 7.88
N ARG A 38 17.80 -9.18 6.72
CA ARG A 38 17.69 -7.72 6.52
C ARG A 38 16.32 -7.18 6.88
N ARG A 39 15.29 -8.01 7.07
CA ARG A 39 13.94 -7.51 7.40
C ARG A 39 13.91 -6.74 8.73
N GLY A 40 14.74 -7.13 9.69
CA GLY A 40 14.91 -6.45 10.98
C GLY A 40 15.87 -5.26 10.96
N GLU A 41 16.50 -4.92 9.82
CA GLU A 41 17.45 -3.82 9.73
C GLU A 41 16.74 -2.46 9.94
N TRP A 42 17.19 -1.70 10.94
CA TRP A 42 16.65 -0.40 11.32
C TRP A 42 17.03 0.68 10.31
N LEU A 43 16.03 1.39 9.78
CA LEU A 43 16.21 2.51 8.87
C LEU A 43 15.85 3.82 9.57
N ARG A 44 16.72 4.82 9.43
CA ARG A 44 16.45 6.19 9.85
C ARG A 44 15.99 7.00 8.65
N PHE A 45 14.96 7.80 8.84
CA PHE A 45 14.43 8.67 7.80
C PHE A 45 13.85 9.94 8.42
N ARG A 46 13.50 10.92 7.58
CA ARG A 46 12.87 12.17 8.00
C ARG A 46 11.44 12.20 7.47
N PHE A 47 10.48 12.46 8.34
CA PHE A 47 9.08 12.65 7.95
C PHE A 47 8.90 13.96 7.19
N ALA A 48 7.78 14.08 6.48
CA ALA A 48 7.43 15.29 5.72
C ALA A 48 7.27 16.54 6.61
N ASP A 49 7.02 16.36 7.91
CA ASP A 49 6.98 17.45 8.89
C ASP A 49 8.39 17.86 9.41
N GLY A 50 9.45 17.29 8.86
CA GLY A 50 10.84 17.57 9.22
C GLY A 50 11.33 16.84 10.47
N ARG A 51 10.51 16.01 11.11
CA ARG A 51 10.92 15.23 12.29
C ARG A 51 11.66 13.96 11.89
N ASP A 52 12.62 13.56 12.72
CA ASP A 52 13.32 12.29 12.54
C ASP A 52 12.44 11.12 12.96
N GLY A 53 12.55 10.03 12.21
CA GLY A 53 11.87 8.77 12.47
C GLY A 53 12.80 7.59 12.20
N GLY A 54 12.35 6.41 12.62
CA GLY A 54 12.99 5.18 12.22
C GLY A 54 12.09 3.98 12.45
N MET A 55 12.25 2.98 11.59
CA MET A 55 11.49 1.75 11.58
C MET A 55 12.36 0.66 10.95
N THR A 56 12.15 -0.59 11.32
CA THR A 56 12.68 -1.74 10.58
C THR A 56 12.04 -1.83 9.20
N ARG A 57 12.73 -2.49 8.26
CA ARG A 57 12.16 -2.75 6.92
C ARG A 57 10.81 -3.46 7.00
N GLN A 58 10.69 -4.44 7.90
CA GLN A 58 9.42 -5.16 8.08
C GLN A 58 8.29 -4.24 8.56
N GLU A 59 8.56 -3.35 9.53
CA GLU A 59 7.56 -2.38 9.99
C GLU A 59 7.15 -1.41 8.88
N ILE A 60 8.09 -0.97 8.03
CA ILE A 60 7.80 -0.11 6.88
C ILE A 60 6.89 -0.83 5.88
N LEU A 61 7.20 -2.08 5.53
CA LEU A 61 6.37 -2.88 4.62
C LEU A 61 4.98 -3.14 5.19
N PHE A 62 4.89 -3.46 6.49
CA PHE A 62 3.61 -3.60 7.19
C PHE A 62 2.79 -2.31 7.14
N HIS A 63 3.43 -1.16 7.42
CA HIS A 63 2.79 0.15 7.33
C HIS A 63 2.22 0.41 5.92
N ILE A 64 2.99 0.14 4.87
CA ILE A 64 2.55 0.36 3.47
C ILE A 64 1.33 -0.50 3.14
N VAL A 65 1.35 -1.80 3.48
CA VAL A 65 0.22 -2.70 3.23
C VAL A 65 -1.02 -2.26 4.00
N ASN A 66 -0.87 -1.95 5.29
CA ASN A 66 -1.96 -1.54 6.17
C ASN A 66 -2.53 -0.14 5.80
N HIS A 67 -1.67 0.79 5.41
CA HIS A 67 -2.13 2.09 4.91
C HIS A 67 -2.86 1.94 3.57
N GLY A 68 -2.40 1.03 2.71
CA GLY A 68 -3.08 0.69 1.47
C GLY A 68 -4.48 0.11 1.67
N THR A 69 -4.70 -0.73 2.68
CA THR A 69 -6.05 -1.26 2.98
C THR A 69 -7.01 -0.16 3.41
N TYR A 70 -6.54 0.80 4.23
CA TYR A 70 -7.33 1.95 4.65
C TYR A 70 -7.83 2.77 3.46
N HIS A 71 -6.93 3.15 2.54
CA HIS A 71 -7.31 3.95 1.36
C HIS A 71 -8.19 3.19 0.39
N ARG A 72 -7.96 1.88 0.19
CA ARG A 72 -8.86 1.05 -0.63
C ARG A 72 -10.28 1.00 -0.04
N GLY A 73 -10.40 0.91 1.29
CA GLY A 73 -11.70 0.98 1.96
C GLY A 73 -12.41 2.32 1.72
N ALA A 74 -11.68 3.44 1.79
CA ALA A 74 -12.23 4.76 1.47
C ALA A 74 -12.68 4.88 0.00
N ILE A 75 -11.90 4.32 -0.94
CA ILE A 75 -12.27 4.24 -2.36
C ILE A 75 -13.51 3.37 -2.55
N GLY A 76 -13.57 2.21 -1.89
CA GLY A 76 -14.74 1.33 -1.92
C GLY A 76 -16.01 2.06 -1.49
N HIS A 77 -15.93 2.80 -0.38
CA HIS A 77 -17.06 3.63 0.07
C HIS A 77 -17.44 4.72 -0.94
N ALA A 78 -16.47 5.36 -1.59
CA ALA A 78 -16.74 6.35 -2.63
C ALA A 78 -17.42 5.74 -3.87
N LEU A 79 -17.04 4.52 -4.26
CA LEU A 79 -17.71 3.77 -5.33
C LEU A 79 -19.16 3.44 -4.98
N ASP A 80 -19.41 3.02 -3.74
CA ASP A 80 -20.77 2.75 -3.24
C ASP A 80 -21.65 4.00 -3.34
N LEU A 81 -21.14 5.17 -2.91
CA LEU A 81 -21.85 6.46 -3.03
C LEU A 81 -22.13 6.85 -4.49
N ALA A 82 -21.27 6.45 -5.42
CA ALA A 82 -21.44 6.70 -6.85
C ALA A 82 -22.35 5.67 -7.56
N GLY A 83 -22.84 4.65 -6.84
CA GLY A 83 -23.59 3.53 -7.43
C GLY A 83 -22.75 2.65 -8.36
N ALA A 84 -21.43 2.71 -8.23
CA ALA A 84 -20.49 1.94 -9.04
C ALA A 84 -20.22 0.55 -8.42
N PRO A 85 -19.89 -0.47 -9.23
CA PRO A 85 -19.51 -1.78 -8.69
C PRO A 85 -18.28 -1.69 -7.79
N ARG A 86 -18.37 -2.28 -6.59
CA ARG A 86 -17.25 -2.41 -5.67
C ARG A 86 -16.47 -3.70 -5.96
N PRO A 87 -15.18 -3.64 -6.31
CA PRO A 87 -14.37 -4.84 -6.44
C PRO A 87 -14.23 -5.58 -5.11
N ALA A 88 -14.10 -6.90 -5.18
CA ALA A 88 -13.62 -7.70 -4.06
C ALA A 88 -12.19 -7.28 -3.69
N ASP A 89 -11.97 -6.84 -2.45
CA ASP A 89 -10.72 -6.17 -2.03
C ASP A 89 -10.13 -6.73 -0.72
N THR A 90 -10.66 -7.86 -0.23
CA THR A 90 -10.21 -8.49 1.01
C THR A 90 -9.02 -9.44 0.79
N TYR A 91 -8.15 -9.54 1.79
CA TYR A 91 -7.04 -10.49 1.77
C TYR A 91 -7.53 -11.95 1.66
N THR A 92 -8.66 -12.28 2.29
CA THR A 92 -9.23 -13.64 2.24
C THR A 92 -9.61 -14.06 0.82
N LEU A 93 -10.14 -13.15 0.00
CA LEU A 93 -10.45 -13.44 -1.40
C LEU A 93 -9.18 -13.53 -2.24
N TYR A 94 -8.24 -12.61 -2.04
CA TYR A 94 -6.94 -12.65 -2.71
C TYR A 94 -6.18 -13.95 -2.45
N ILE A 95 -6.00 -14.33 -1.18
CA ILE A 95 -5.17 -15.48 -0.82
C ILE A 95 -5.78 -16.79 -1.33
N HIS A 96 -7.10 -16.92 -1.35
CA HIS A 96 -7.74 -18.11 -1.91
C HIS A 96 -7.79 -18.11 -3.44
N SER A 97 -7.66 -16.95 -4.09
CA SER A 97 -7.45 -16.90 -5.54
C SER A 97 -6.01 -17.27 -5.91
N ALA A 98 -5.03 -16.86 -5.10
CA ALA A 98 -3.61 -17.11 -5.35
C ALA A 98 -3.15 -18.49 -4.86
N GLN A 99 -3.80 -19.02 -3.83
CA GLN A 99 -3.53 -20.31 -3.18
C GLN A 99 -4.87 -21.06 -2.97
N PRO A 100 -5.44 -21.63 -4.05
CA PRO A 100 -6.75 -22.30 -4.01
C PRO A 100 -6.85 -23.45 -2.99
N GLU A 101 -5.73 -24.13 -2.73
CA GLU A 101 -5.60 -25.24 -1.77
C GLU A 101 -5.96 -24.86 -0.34
N ARG A 102 -5.97 -23.55 0.00
CA ARG A 102 -6.37 -23.07 1.33
C ARG A 102 -7.88 -23.11 1.60
N ARG A 103 -8.71 -23.51 0.62
CA ARG A 103 -10.17 -23.66 0.77
C ARG A 103 -10.62 -25.09 1.05
N GLU A 104 -9.70 -26.05 0.91
CA GLU A 104 -9.91 -27.47 1.18
C GLU A 104 -9.66 -27.78 2.66
#